data_AF-A0A952Q6Y1-F1
#
_entry.id   AF-A0A952Q6Y1-F1
#
_cell.length_a   1.000
_cell.length_b   1.000
_cell.length_c   1.000
_cell.angle_alpha   90.00
_cell.angle_beta   90.00
_cell.angle_gamma   90.00
#
_symmetry.space_group_name_H-M   'P 1'
#
loop_
_entity.id
_entity.type
_entity.pdbx_description
1 polymer ?
#
loop_
_entity_poly.entity_id
_entity_poly.type
_entity_poly.pdbx_seq_one_letter_code
_entity_poly.pdbx_strand_id
1 'polypeptide(L)'
;MDHLFILATIVFTAYGQLVMKWQASQLGTLPADTPGRIQYVIHLLLNPWIISVLVSALLGMFSWMGALSRFRLSYAYPFYSLTFVVVFLASAVLFHESITLNKSIGMILLVAGIIFIGQG
;
A
#
# COMPACT_ATOMS: atom_id res chain seq x y z
N MET A 1 -15.59 -5.07 -16.94
CA MET A 1 -15.26 -6.14 -15.98
C MET A 1 -13.75 -6.15 -15.69
N ASP A 2 -12.89 -5.95 -16.69
CA ASP A 2 -11.43 -6.12 -16.53
C ASP A 2 -10.74 -5.08 -15.61
N HIS A 3 -11.18 -3.81 -15.59
CA HIS A 3 -10.63 -2.80 -14.67
C HIS A 3 -10.91 -3.07 -13.19
N LEU A 4 -11.85 -3.97 -12.87
CA LEU A 4 -12.15 -4.35 -11.50
C LEU A 4 -10.92 -4.98 -10.83
N PHE A 5 -10.12 -5.74 -11.58
CA PHE A 5 -8.89 -6.34 -11.08
C PHE A 5 -7.87 -5.28 -10.66
N ILE A 6 -7.74 -4.20 -11.44
CA ILE A 6 -6.86 -3.07 -11.11
C ILE A 6 -7.37 -2.37 -9.85
N LEU A 7 -8.66 -2.04 -9.80
CA LEU A 7 -9.26 -1.38 -8.65
C LEU A 7 -9.12 -2.22 -7.37
N ALA A 8 -9.41 -3.51 -7.44
CA ALA A 8 -9.25 -4.44 -6.33
C ALA A 8 -7.80 -4.48 -5.84
N THR A 9 -6.84 -4.52 -6.77
CA THR A 9 -5.42 -4.46 -6.44
C THR A 9 -5.09 -3.18 -5.66
N ILE A 10 -5.53 -2.02 -6.15
CA ILE A 10 -5.29 -0.72 -5.49
C ILE A 10 -5.86 -0.72 -4.07
N VAL A 11 -7.11 -1.20 -3.91
CA VAL A 11 -7.78 -1.25 -2.60
C VAL A 11 -7.05 -2.18 -1.63
N PHE A 12 -6.69 -3.39 -2.06
CA PHE A 12 -5.97 -4.34 -1.20
C PHE A 12 -4.58 -3.84 -0.82
N THR A 13 -3.83 -3.27 -1.78
CA THR A 13 -2.51 -2.70 -1.51
C THR A 13 -2.60 -1.49 -0.58
N ALA A 14 -3.55 -0.57 -0.81
CA ALA A 14 -3.75 0.59 0.05
C ALA A 14 -4.16 0.18 1.48
N TYR A 15 -5.11 -0.75 1.61
CA TYR A 15 -5.49 -1.34 2.90
C TYR A 15 -4.27 -1.91 3.63
N GLY A 16 -3.46 -2.73 2.94
CA GLY A 16 -2.26 -3.33 3.51
C GLY A 16 -1.29 -2.28 4.06
N GLN A 17 -0.98 -1.24 3.27
CA GLN A 17 -0.08 -0.17 3.68
C GLN A 17 -0.61 0.61 4.89
N LEU A 18 -1.90 0.94 4.91
CA LEU A 18 -2.51 1.69 6.00
C LEU A 18 -2.58 0.87 7.29
N VAL A 19 -2.97 -0.41 7.22
CA VAL A 19 -3.02 -1.28 8.41
C VAL A 19 -1.62 -1.58 8.94
N MET A 20 -0.62 -1.79 8.07
CA MET A 20 0.77 -1.92 8.51
C MET A 20 1.24 -0.65 9.25
N LYS A 21 0.96 0.54 8.70
CA LYS A 21 1.30 1.81 9.35
C LYS A 21 0.61 1.95 10.71
N TRP A 22 -0.67 1.61 10.78
CA TRP A 22 -1.43 1.65 12.02
C TRP A 22 -0.86 0.69 13.07
N GLN A 23 -0.61 -0.57 12.70
CA GLN A 23 -0.02 -1.56 13.61
C GLN A 23 1.39 -1.16 14.05
N ALA A 24 2.22 -0.67 13.12
CA ALA A 24 3.56 -0.16 13.42
C ALA A 24 3.55 1.02 14.41
N SER A 25 2.49 1.85 14.41
CA SER A 25 2.36 2.94 15.39
C SER A 25 1.94 2.47 16.79
N GLN A 26 1.32 1.30 16.91
CA GLN A 26 0.92 0.72 18.20
C GLN A 26 1.99 -0.19 18.79
N LEU A 27 2.87 -0.73 17.95
CA LEU A 27 4.01 -1.49 18.40
C LEU A 27 5.07 -0.54 18.97
N GLY A 28 5.42 -0.75 20.23
CA GLY A 28 6.47 0.00 20.91
C GLY A 28 7.86 -0.22 20.32
N THR A 29 8.88 0.31 20.98
CA THR A 29 10.27 0.17 20.52
C THR A 29 10.71 -1.29 20.49
N LEU A 30 11.47 -1.68 19.46
CA LEU A 30 12.05 -3.02 19.37
C LEU A 30 12.89 -3.31 20.64
N PRO A 31 12.69 -4.46 21.31
CA PRO A 31 13.52 -4.86 22.43
C PRO A 31 15.01 -4.95 22.03
N ALA A 32 15.88 -4.55 22.95
CA ALA A 32 17.33 -4.56 22.71
C ALA A 32 17.91 -5.98 22.76
N ASP A 33 17.30 -6.86 23.54
CA ASP A 33 17.70 -8.24 23.77
C ASP A 33 17.15 -9.20 22.70
N THR A 34 17.94 -10.21 22.34
CA THR A 34 17.59 -11.21 21.31
C THR A 34 16.31 -12.00 21.64
N PRO A 35 16.08 -12.47 22.88
CA PRO A 35 14.84 -13.17 23.23
C PRO A 35 13.60 -12.27 23.08
N GLY A 36 13.67 -11.02 23.55
CA GLY A 36 12.60 -10.03 23.41
C GLY A 36 12.27 -9.73 21.95
N ARG A 37 13.27 -9.68 21.05
CA ARG A 37 13.04 -9.52 19.60
C ARG A 37 12.28 -10.70 18.99
N ILE A 38 12.62 -11.93 19.35
CA ILE A 38 11.93 -13.12 18.85
C ILE A 38 10.47 -13.10 19.31
N GLN A 39 10.22 -12.81 20.59
CA GLN A 39 8.86 -12.70 21.11
C GLN A 39 8.07 -11.57 20.44
N TYR A 40 8.69 -10.42 20.19
CA TYR A 40 8.08 -9.31 19.47
C TYR A 40 7.68 -9.70 18.05
N VAL A 41 8.55 -10.38 17.30
CA VAL A 41 8.24 -10.85 15.93
C VAL A 41 7.13 -11.89 15.94
N ILE A 42 7.13 -12.84 16.88
CA ILE A 42 6.06 -13.84 16.99
C ILE A 42 4.72 -13.15 17.28
N HIS A 43 4.71 -12.19 18.22
CA HIS A 43 3.49 -11.45 18.54
C HIS A 43 2.99 -10.62 17.35
N LEU A 44 3.90 -10.04 16.57
CA LEU A 44 3.58 -9.34 15.34
C LEU A 44 2.96 -10.25 14.29
N LEU A 45 3.55 -11.43 14.07
CA LEU A 45 3.06 -12.40 13.08
C LEU A 45 1.72 -13.02 13.46
N LEU A 46 1.47 -13.20 14.76
CA LEU A 46 0.19 -13.72 15.28
C LEU A 46 -0.89 -12.65 15.43
N ASN A 47 -0.56 -11.37 15.18
CA ASN A 47 -1.53 -10.29 15.25
C ASN A 47 -2.59 -10.46 14.13
N PRO A 48 -3.88 -10.55 14.47
CA PRO A 48 -4.96 -10.73 13.49
C PRO A 48 -4.95 -9.68 12.37
N TRP A 49 -4.53 -8.44 12.67
CA TRP A 49 -4.43 -7.37 11.68
C TRP A 49 -3.25 -7.54 10.73
N ILE A 50 -2.13 -8.10 11.20
CA ILE A 50 -1.01 -8.44 10.31
C ILE A 50 -1.38 -9.65 9.45
N ILE A 51 -2.11 -10.61 10.00
CA ILE A 51 -2.65 -11.73 9.23
C ILE A 51 -3.62 -11.22 8.15
N SER A 52 -4.52 -10.28 8.46
CA SER A 52 -5.42 -9.69 7.47
C SER A 52 -4.65 -8.94 6.37
N VAL A 53 -3.54 -8.28 6.72
CA VAL A 53 -2.63 -7.68 5.74
C VAL A 53 -2.05 -8.75 4.81
N LEU A 54 -1.57 -9.89 5.33
CA LEU A 54 -1.07 -11.00 4.50
C LEU A 54 -2.14 -11.54 3.56
N VAL A 55 -3.36 -11.74 4.05
CA VAL A 55 -4.50 -12.17 3.21
C VAL A 55 -4.79 -11.12 2.13
N SER A 56 -4.83 -9.84 2.49
CA SER A 56 -5.06 -8.77 1.53
C SER A 56 -3.95 -8.68 0.47
N ALA A 57 -2.68 -8.89 0.85
CA ALA A 57 -1.56 -8.92 -0.08
C ALA A 57 -1.68 -10.10 -1.06
N LEU A 58 -2.11 -11.28 -0.60
CA LEU A 58 -2.36 -12.43 -1.46
C LEU A 58 -3.49 -12.16 -2.46
N LEU A 59 -4.60 -11.58 -1.99
CA LEU A 59 -5.73 -11.18 -2.86
C LEU A 59 -5.34 -10.08 -3.85
N GLY A 60 -4.54 -9.11 -3.40
CA GLY A 60 -3.97 -8.06 -4.24
C GLY A 60 -3.06 -8.63 -5.32
N MET A 61 -2.20 -9.60 -4.96
CA MET A 61 -1.33 -10.30 -5.91
C MET A 61 -2.15 -11.01 -7.00
N PHE A 62 -3.18 -11.79 -6.62
CA PHE A 62 -4.04 -12.45 -7.61
C PHE A 62 -4.83 -11.47 -8.47
N SER A 63 -5.31 -10.38 -7.87
CA SER A 63 -5.97 -9.30 -8.60
C SER A 63 -5.02 -8.67 -9.62
N TRP A 64 -3.76 -8.43 -9.23
CA TRP A 64 -2.76 -7.84 -10.11
C TRP A 64 -2.37 -8.78 -11.25
N MET A 65 -2.18 -10.07 -10.97
CA MET A 65 -1.99 -11.09 -12.00
C MET A 65 -3.17 -11.12 -12.97
N GLY A 66 -4.40 -11.03 -12.45
CA GLY A 66 -5.62 -10.92 -13.26
C GLY A 66 -5.59 -9.69 -14.17
N ALA A 67 -5.23 -8.52 -13.65
CA ALA A 67 -5.08 -7.30 -14.44
C ALA A 67 -4.02 -7.45 -15.53
N LEU A 68 -2.84 -7.97 -15.21
CA LEU A 68 -1.74 -8.16 -16.17
C LEU A 68 -2.02 -9.25 -17.22
N SER A 69 -2.94 -10.17 -16.94
CA SER A 69 -3.42 -11.13 -17.95
C SER A 69 -4.31 -10.49 -19.02
N ARG A 70 -4.87 -9.29 -18.75
CA ARG A 70 -5.82 -8.58 -19.62
C ARG A 70 -5.24 -7.31 -20.22
N PHE A 71 -4.30 -6.67 -19.54
CA PHE A 71 -3.73 -5.39 -19.93
C PHE A 71 -2.22 -5.49 -20.13
N ARG A 72 -1.71 -4.66 -21.05
CA ARG A 72 -0.26 -4.42 -21.14
C ARG A 72 0.21 -3.73 -19.86
N LEU A 73 1.44 -4.06 -19.45
CA LEU A 73 2.09 -3.50 -18.28
C LEU A 73 2.06 -1.95 -18.30
N SER A 74 2.40 -1.34 -19.45
CA SER A 74 2.42 0.11 -19.64
C SER A 74 1.06 0.77 -19.45
N TYR A 75 -0.03 0.06 -19.76
CA TYR A 75 -1.38 0.55 -19.53
C TYR A 75 -1.83 0.38 -18.08
N ALA A 76 -1.49 -0.75 -17.44
CA ALA A 76 -1.95 -1.05 -16.08
C ALA A 76 -1.22 -0.24 -14.99
N TYR A 77 0.08 0.04 -15.18
CA TYR A 77 0.92 0.74 -14.20
C TYR A 77 0.40 2.13 -13.82
N PRO A 78 -0.03 2.98 -14.78
CA PRO A 78 -0.60 4.28 -14.46
C PRO A 78 -1.82 4.25 -13.55
N PHE A 79 -2.64 3.21 -13.65
CA PHE A 79 -3.76 3.04 -12.75
C PHE A 79 -3.29 2.47 -11.41
N TYR A 80 -2.41 1.47 -11.41
CA TYR A 80 -1.88 0.89 -10.17
C TYR A 80 -1.18 1.92 -9.29
N SER A 81 -0.46 2.87 -9.89
CA SER A 81 0.24 3.93 -9.18
C SER A 81 -0.69 4.96 -8.51
N LEU A 82 -1.99 4.98 -8.83
CA LEU A 82 -2.99 5.70 -8.03
C LEU A 82 -3.03 5.23 -6.57
N THR A 83 -2.54 4.01 -6.28
CA THR A 83 -2.34 3.54 -4.90
C THR A 83 -1.53 4.54 -4.07
N PHE A 84 -0.50 5.18 -4.64
CA PHE A 84 0.29 6.18 -3.91
C PHE A 84 -0.57 7.39 -3.52
N VAL A 85 -1.43 7.86 -4.43
CA VAL A 85 -2.35 8.99 -4.17
C VAL A 85 -3.37 8.59 -3.11
N VAL A 86 -3.97 7.41 -3.25
CA VAL A 86 -4.97 6.88 -2.29
C VAL A 86 -4.36 6.76 -0.90
N VAL A 87 -3.18 6.16 -0.78
CA VAL A 87 -2.50 5.97 0.51
C VAL A 87 -2.09 7.31 1.12
N PHE A 88 -1.59 8.25 0.31
CA PHE A 88 -1.21 9.58 0.79
C PHE A 88 -2.40 10.38 1.33
N LEU A 89 -3.52 10.39 0.60
CA LEU A 89 -4.73 11.08 1.06
C LEU A 89 -5.34 10.36 2.27
N ALA A 90 -5.40 9.03 2.24
CA ALA A 90 -5.91 8.25 3.35
C ALA A 90 -5.02 8.38 4.59
N SER A 91 -3.70 8.49 4.45
CA SER A 91 -2.80 8.67 5.61
C SER A 91 -2.98 10.03 6.25
N ALA A 92 -3.21 11.09 5.46
CA ALA A 92 -3.54 12.41 5.98
C ALA A 92 -4.88 12.43 6.73
N VAL A 93 -5.88 11.69 6.27
CA VAL A 93 -7.20 11.62 6.92
C VAL A 93 -7.18 10.72 8.16
N LEU A 94 -6.62 9.50 8.05
CA LEU A 94 -6.68 8.48 9.10
C LEU A 94 -5.63 8.66 10.20
N PHE A 95 -4.44 9.14 9.85
CA PHE A 95 -3.32 9.31 10.79
C PHE A 95 -3.03 10.78 11.08
N HIS A 96 -3.81 11.71 10.52
CA HIS A 96 -3.62 13.15 10.67
C HIS A 96 -2.18 13.59 10.32
N GLU A 97 -1.53 12.89 9.38
CA GLU A 97 -0.18 13.23 8.96
C GLU A 97 -0.18 14.59 8.25
N SER A 98 0.81 15.43 8.57
CA SER A 98 0.93 16.73 7.92
C SER A 98 1.22 16.58 6.43
N ILE A 99 0.31 17.11 5.62
CA ILE A 99 0.51 17.36 4.21
C ILE A 99 1.35 18.63 4.10
N THR A 100 2.66 18.47 3.98
CA THR A 100 3.58 19.59 3.75
C THR A 100 3.60 19.96 2.27
N LEU A 101 3.95 21.22 1.98
CA LEU A 101 4.08 21.70 0.61
C LEU A 101 5.01 20.81 -0.24
N ASN A 102 6.13 20.36 0.35
CA ASN A 102 7.09 19.48 -0.32
C ASN A 102 6.47 18.13 -0.70
N LYS A 103 5.67 17.53 0.18
CA LYS A 103 4.97 16.26 -0.11
C LYS A 103 3.95 16.45 -1.23
N SER A 104 3.21 17.55 -1.22
CA SER A 104 2.23 17.87 -2.26
C SER A 104 2.89 18.08 -3.63
N ILE A 105 3.99 18.83 -3.70
CA ILE A 105 4.75 19.02 -4.94
C ILE A 105 5.27 17.67 -5.46
N GLY A 106 5.86 16.85 -4.57
CA GLY A 106 6.32 15.51 -4.93
C GLY A 106 5.20 14.63 -5.48
N MET A 107 4.01 14.67 -4.86
CA MET A 107 2.84 13.92 -5.33
C MET A 107 2.38 14.40 -6.71
N ILE A 108 2.34 15.71 -6.96
CA ILE A 108 1.98 16.27 -8.27
C ILE A 108 2.97 15.81 -9.34
N LEU A 109 4.27 15.85 -9.06
CA LEU A 109 5.31 15.38 -9.98
C LEU A 109 5.18 13.88 -10.27
N LEU A 110 4.87 13.09 -9.24
CA LEU A 110 4.64 11.64 -9.36
C LEU A 110 3.44 11.38 -10.29
N VAL A 111 2.30 12.06 -10.06
CA VAL A 111 1.11 11.97 -10.92
C VAL A 111 1.39 12.42 -12.34
N ALA A 112 2.12 13.53 -12.54
CA ALA A 112 2.51 13.99 -13.87
C ALA A 112 3.37 12.94 -14.60
N GLY A 113 4.38 12.38 -13.93
CA GLY A 113 5.23 11.33 -14.49
C GLY A 113 4.44 10.08 -14.91
N ILE A 114 3.45 9.68 -14.10
CA ILE A 114 2.54 8.59 -14.43
C ILE A 114 1.77 8.86 -15.73
N ILE A 115 1.24 10.08 -15.90
CA ILE A 115 0.48 10.46 -17.10
C ILE A 115 1.37 10.36 -18.34
N PHE A 116 2.61 10.83 -18.27
CA PHE A 116 3.56 10.71 -19.37
C PHE A 116 3.87 9.24 -19.71
N ILE A 117 4.05 8.38 -18.70
CA ILE A 117 4.27 6.95 -18.91
C ILE A 117 3.06 6.28 -19.57
N GLY A 118 1.84 6.66 -19.18
CA GLY A 118 0.62 6.08 -19.72
C GLY A 118 0.28 6.46 -21.17
N GLN A 119 0.96 7.47 -21.73
CA GLN A 119 0.78 7.91 -23.11
C GLN A 119 1.76 7.24 -24.11
N GLY A 120 2.76 6.49 -23.62
CA GLY A 120 3.72 5.73 -24.44
C GLY A 120 3.41 4.24 -24.52
#